data_AF-A0A2X1AIQ3-F1
#
_entry.id   AF-A0A2X1AIQ3-F1
#
_cell.length_a   1.000
_cell.length_b   1.000
_cell.length_c   1.000
_cell.angle_alpha   90.00
_cell.angle_beta   90.00
_cell.angle_gamma   90.00
#
_symmetry.space_group_name_H-M   'P 1'
#
loop_
_entity.id
_entity.type
_entity.pdbx_description
1 polymer ?
#
loop_
_entity_poly.entity_id
_entity_poly.type
_entity_poly.pdbx_seq_one_letter_code
_entity_poly.pdbx_strand_id
1 'polypeptide(L)'
;MKRSRFTEEQIIGILREQEAGVTTAEVCRRHGVSSATFYKWKAKFGGLDVSEARRLKTLEDENARLKRMLADAMLDNVALKDLLEKSGDARRLARGGRSSAGRLRDERKAGKRVRDLAMFNCALDAK
;
A
#
# COMPACT_ATOMS: atom_id res chain seq x y z
N MET A 1 11.53 -21.82 3.83
CA MET A 1 12.91 -22.00 3.34
C MET A 1 13.62 -23.04 4.20
N LYS A 2 14.32 -24.00 3.61
CA LYS A 2 15.20 -24.90 4.38
C LYS A 2 16.30 -24.04 5.00
N ARG A 3 16.51 -24.16 6.31
CA ARG A 3 17.61 -23.46 6.99
C ARG A 3 18.93 -23.98 6.41
N SER A 4 19.76 -23.07 5.89
CA SER A 4 21.12 -23.41 5.47
C SER A 4 21.89 -23.99 6.65
N ARG A 5 22.76 -24.98 6.39
CA ARG A 5 23.62 -25.59 7.43
C ARG A 5 24.65 -24.59 7.97
N PHE A 6 24.99 -23.58 7.17
CA PHE A 6 25.94 -22.52 7.50
C PHE A 6 25.25 -21.17 7.54
N THR A 7 25.59 -20.34 8.52
CA THR A 7 25.18 -18.93 8.58
C THR A 7 26.00 -18.10 7.59
N GLU A 8 25.51 -16.92 7.23
CA GLU A 8 26.21 -16.03 6.29
C GLU A 8 27.56 -15.57 6.87
N GLU A 9 27.64 -15.35 8.19
CA GLU A 9 28.88 -15.00 8.88
C GLU A 9 29.90 -16.15 8.82
N GLN A 10 29.45 -17.40 8.97
CA GLN A 10 30.33 -18.57 8.83
C GLN A 10 30.84 -18.70 7.40
N ILE A 11 29.99 -18.46 6.41
CA ILE A 11 30.38 -18.51 4.99
C ILE A 11 31.45 -17.46 4.69
N ILE A 12 31.26 -16.22 5.15
CA ILE A 12 32.24 -15.14 4.93
C ILE A 12 33.56 -15.44 5.66
N GLY A 13 33.51 -15.98 6.88
CA GLY A 13 34.72 -16.43 7.59
C GLY A 13 35.52 -17.48 6.82
N ILE A 14 34.84 -18.47 6.23
CA ILE A 14 35.47 -19.50 5.39
C ILE A 14 36.09 -18.91 4.12
N LEU A 15 35.43 -17.94 3.48
CA LEU A 15 35.99 -17.25 2.30
C LEU A 15 37.24 -16.45 2.66
N ARG A 16 37.25 -15.80 3.83
CA ARG A 16 38.43 -15.05 4.33
C ARG A 16 39.64 -15.90 4.62
N GLU A 17 39.45 -17.12 5.13
CA GLU A 17 40.58 -18.04 5.32
C GLU A 17 41.29 -18.34 3.99
N GLN A 18 40.54 -18.42 2.88
CA GLN A 18 41.10 -18.56 1.55
C GLN A 18 41.80 -17.27 1.09
N GLU A 19 41.20 -16.10 1.33
CA GLU A 19 41.80 -14.79 1.02
C GLU A 19 43.09 -14.53 1.82
N ALA A 20 43.19 -15.07 3.03
CA ALA A 20 44.38 -15.02 3.88
C ALA A 20 45.52 -15.97 3.43
N GLY A 21 45.31 -16.74 2.35
CA GLY A 21 46.35 -17.56 1.72
C GLY A 21 46.20 -19.07 1.89
N VAL A 22 45.16 -19.57 2.59
CA VAL A 22 44.91 -21.02 2.68
C VAL A 22 44.36 -21.53 1.35
N THR A 23 44.82 -22.71 0.90
CA THR A 23 44.33 -23.30 -0.35
C THR A 23 42.85 -23.66 -0.26
N THR A 24 42.10 -23.44 -1.35
CA THR A 24 40.66 -23.78 -1.41
C THR A 24 40.39 -25.24 -1.04
N ALA A 25 41.28 -26.17 -1.45
CA ALA A 25 41.15 -27.59 -1.15
C ALA A 25 41.23 -27.89 0.36
N GLU A 26 42.08 -27.16 1.08
CA GLU A 26 42.26 -27.33 2.53
C GLU A 26 41.10 -26.71 3.31
N VAL A 27 40.64 -25.52 2.91
CA VAL A 27 39.44 -24.88 3.46
C VAL A 27 38.21 -25.78 3.29
N CYS A 28 38.03 -26.36 2.10
CA CYS A 28 36.93 -27.29 1.80
C CYS A 28 36.99 -28.56 2.68
N ARG A 29 38.18 -29.14 2.89
CA ARG A 29 38.36 -30.30 3.76
C ARG A 29 38.07 -29.98 5.22
N ARG A 30 38.59 -28.87 5.74
CA ARG A 30 38.45 -28.47 7.15
C ARG A 30 37.00 -28.20 7.54
N HIS A 31 36.25 -27.54 6.66
CA HIS A 31 34.86 -27.15 6.93
C HIS A 31 33.81 -28.16 6.41
N GLY A 32 34.25 -29.23 5.75
CA GLY A 32 33.36 -30.22 5.15
C GLY A 32 32.46 -29.62 4.08
N VAL A 33 33.03 -28.77 3.22
CA VAL A 33 32.34 -28.05 2.15
C VAL A 33 32.87 -28.55 0.81
N SER A 34 32.00 -28.78 -0.17
CA SER A 34 32.45 -29.12 -1.51
C SER A 34 32.97 -27.88 -2.25
N SER A 35 33.97 -28.04 -3.11
CA SER A 35 34.53 -26.93 -3.91
C SER A 35 33.45 -26.20 -4.71
N ALA A 36 32.46 -26.92 -5.24
CA ALA A 36 31.32 -26.33 -5.95
C ALA A 36 30.50 -25.39 -5.06
N THR A 37 30.30 -25.74 -3.79
CA THR A 37 29.58 -24.90 -2.82
C THR A 37 30.42 -23.67 -2.44
N PHE A 38 31.73 -23.85 -2.27
CA PHE A 38 32.66 -22.77 -1.99
C PHE A 38 32.63 -21.70 -3.09
N TYR A 39 32.69 -22.09 -4.37
CA TYR A 39 32.63 -21.11 -5.47
C TYR A 39 31.25 -20.43 -5.60
N LYS A 40 30.15 -21.13 -5.29
CA LYS A 40 28.82 -20.50 -5.20
C LYS A 40 28.79 -19.43 -4.11
N TRP A 41 29.38 -19.70 -2.96
CA TRP A 41 29.49 -18.72 -1.88
C TRP A 41 30.40 -17.56 -2.27
N LYS A 42 31.54 -17.82 -2.92
CA LYS A 42 32.44 -16.79 -3.41
C LYS A 42 31.77 -15.87 -4.43
N ALA A 43 30.89 -16.37 -5.28
CA ALA A 43 30.11 -15.55 -6.20
C ALA A 43 29.05 -14.67 -5.49
N LYS A 44 28.49 -15.15 -4.37
CA LYS A 44 27.43 -14.45 -3.63
C LYS A 44 27.95 -13.48 -2.56
N PHE A 45 29.04 -13.84 -1.89
CA PHE A 45 29.58 -13.16 -0.72
C PHE A 45 31.06 -12.77 -0.87
N GLY A 46 31.70 -13.07 -2.01
CA GLY A 46 33.08 -12.67 -2.25
C GLY A 46 33.21 -11.14 -2.30
N GLY A 47 34.22 -10.61 -1.62
CA GLY A 47 34.43 -9.16 -1.51
C GLY A 47 33.52 -8.43 -0.51
N LEU A 48 32.60 -9.13 0.16
CA LEU A 48 31.82 -8.57 1.28
C LEU A 48 32.55 -8.77 2.62
N ASP A 49 32.68 -7.70 3.41
CA ASP A 49 33.08 -7.84 4.81
C ASP A 49 31.92 -8.42 5.65
N VAL A 50 32.27 -9.12 6.74
CA VAL A 50 31.32 -9.61 7.74
C VAL A 50 30.49 -8.45 8.31
N SER A 51 31.09 -7.26 8.46
CA SER A 51 30.38 -6.06 8.92
C SER A 51 29.36 -5.55 7.90
N GLU A 52 29.69 -5.60 6.61
CA GLU A 52 28.79 -5.21 5.52
C GLU A 52 27.64 -6.21 5.36
N ALA A 53 27.90 -7.51 5.46
CA ALA A 53 26.85 -8.52 5.40
C ALA A 53 25.85 -8.38 6.56
N ARG A 54 26.34 -8.13 7.78
CA ARG A 54 25.47 -7.85 8.94
C ARG A 54 24.65 -6.59 8.73
N ARG A 55 25.29 -5.50 8.27
CA ARG A 55 24.59 -4.24 8.00
C ARG A 55 23.54 -4.40 6.91
N LEU A 56 23.84 -5.13 5.84
CA LEU A 56 22.92 -5.39 4.73
C LEU A 56 21.67 -6.12 5.23
N LYS A 57 21.85 -7.17 6.05
CA LYS A 57 20.73 -7.92 6.62
C LYS A 57 19.84 -7.06 7.52
N THR A 58 20.44 -6.24 8.39
CA THR A 58 19.67 -5.29 9.21
C THR A 58 18.86 -4.32 8.35
N LEU A 59 19.47 -3.77 7.30
CA LEU A 59 18.80 -2.86 6.37
C LEU A 59 17.67 -3.55 5.59
N GLU A 60 17.85 -4.82 5.20
CA GLU A 60 16.81 -5.61 4.54
C GLU A 60 15.62 -5.87 5.46
N ASP A 61 15.87 -6.24 6.72
CA ASP A 61 14.83 -6.47 7.73
C ASP A 61 14.06 -5.17 8.05
N GLU A 62 14.78 -4.05 8.20
CA GLU A 62 14.18 -2.73 8.38
C GLU A 62 13.34 -2.32 7.17
N ASN A 63 13.85 -2.49 5.95
CA ASN A 63 13.12 -2.16 4.73
C ASN A 63 11.85 -3.00 4.59
N ALA A 64 11.92 -4.30 4.91
CA ALA A 64 10.76 -5.17 4.93
C ALA A 64 9.70 -4.72 5.96
N ARG A 65 10.15 -4.32 7.16
CA ARG A 65 9.26 -3.78 8.19
C ARG A 65 8.62 -2.46 7.76
N LEU A 66 9.41 -1.54 7.22
CA LEU A 66 8.94 -0.23 6.75
C LEU A 66 7.94 -0.38 5.60
N LYS A 67 8.18 -1.28 4.65
CA LYS A 67 7.24 -1.59 3.57
C LYS A 67 5.91 -2.10 4.09
N ARG A 68 5.92 -2.96 5.11
CA ARG A 68 4.69 -3.45 5.75
C ARG A 68 3.91 -2.31 6.41
N MET A 69 4.59 -1.51 7.24
CA MET A 69 3.96 -0.36 7.90
C MET A 69 3.41 0.66 6.90
N LEU A 70 4.13 0.91 5.80
CA LEU A 70 3.66 1.79 4.74
C LEU A 70 2.41 1.23 4.06
N ALA A 71 2.38 -0.06 3.76
CA ALA A 71 1.20 -0.70 3.17
C ALA A 71 -0.01 -0.61 4.11
N ASP A 72 0.17 -0.90 5.40
CA ASP A 72 -0.89 -0.79 6.41
C ASP A 72 -1.42 0.64 6.49
N ALA A 73 -0.52 1.63 6.58
CA ALA A 73 -0.90 3.05 6.59
C ALA A 73 -1.60 3.50 5.29
N MET A 74 -1.21 2.97 4.14
CA MET A 74 -1.88 3.24 2.87
C MET A 74 -3.29 2.66 2.83
N LEU A 75 -3.49 1.44 3.36
CA LEU A 75 -4.81 0.83 3.48
C LEU A 75 -5.71 1.63 4.43
N ASP A 76 -5.20 2.07 5.57
CA ASP A 76 -5.93 2.93 6.51
C ASP A 76 -6.33 4.25 5.85
N ASN A 77 -5.43 4.87 5.09
CA ASN A 77 -5.72 6.11 4.36
C ASN A 77 -6.83 5.92 3.32
N VAL A 78 -6.84 4.79 2.59
CA VAL A 78 -7.91 4.48 1.64
C VAL A 78 -9.24 4.30 2.38
N ALA A 79 -9.25 3.50 3.45
CA ALA A 79 -10.46 3.28 4.25
C ALA A 79 -11.01 4.58 4.83
N LEU A 80 -10.15 5.46 5.34
CA LEU A 80 -10.54 6.77 5.86
C LEU A 80 -11.12 7.68 4.78
N LYS A 81 -10.52 7.71 3.58
CA LYS A 81 -11.06 8.47 2.45
C LYS A 81 -12.43 7.95 2.02
N ASP A 82 -12.59 6.63 1.89
CA ASP A 82 -13.87 6.00 1.55
C ASP A 82 -14.97 6.33 2.58
N LEU A 83 -14.62 6.34 3.87
CA LEU A 83 -15.55 6.72 4.94
C LEU A 83 -15.93 8.20 4.86
N LEU A 84 -14.98 9.09 4.57
CA LEU A 84 -15.23 10.51 4.41
C LEU A 84 -16.09 10.80 3.17
N GLU A 85 -15.86 10.12 2.05
CA GLU A 85 -16.67 10.20 0.85
C GLU A 85 -18.10 9.74 1.12
N LYS A 86 -18.28 8.55 1.71
CA LYS A 86 -19.61 8.04 2.10
C LYS A 86 -20.33 8.97 3.08
N SER A 87 -19.62 9.54 4.05
CA SER A 87 -20.20 10.47 5.03
C SER A 87 -20.58 11.81 4.40
N GLY A 88 -19.76 12.32 3.47
CA GLY A 88 -20.04 13.52 2.70
C GLY A 88 -21.25 13.33 1.78
N ASP A 89 -21.36 12.16 1.17
CA ASP A 89 -22.48 11.81 0.31
C ASP A 89 -23.77 11.57 1.10
N ALA A 90 -23.71 10.87 2.23
CA ALA A 90 -24.83 10.78 3.16
C ALA A 90 -25.31 12.16 3.63
N ARG A 91 -24.39 13.09 3.91
CA ARG A 91 -24.72 14.46 4.29
C ARG A 91 -25.31 15.26 3.12
N ARG A 92 -24.81 15.08 1.89
CA ARG A 92 -25.40 15.69 0.68
C ARG A 92 -26.79 15.16 0.39
N LEU A 93 -27.00 13.85 0.51
CA LEU A 93 -28.31 13.21 0.35
C LEU A 93 -29.30 13.69 1.42
N ALA A 94 -28.88 13.77 2.70
CA ALA A 94 -29.70 14.30 3.78
C ALA A 94 -30.05 15.80 3.61
N ARG A 95 -29.15 16.60 3.02
CA ARG A 95 -29.39 18.03 2.71
C ARG A 95 -30.14 18.25 1.39
N GLY A 96 -30.17 17.27 0.49
CA GLY A 96 -30.77 17.34 -0.85
C GLY A 96 -32.19 16.78 -0.98
N GLY A 97 -32.78 16.24 0.08
CA GLY A 97 -34.11 15.64 0.06
C GLY A 97 -35.25 16.65 0.21
N ARG A 98 -35.61 17.41 -0.82
CA ARG A 98 -36.98 17.96 -0.90
C ARG A 98 -37.90 16.80 -1.28
N SER A 99 -38.67 16.27 -0.32
CA SER A 99 -39.53 15.09 -0.51
C SER A 99 -40.35 15.21 -1.80
N SER A 100 -40.55 14.11 -2.52
CA SER A 100 -41.40 14.05 -3.73
C SER A 100 -42.78 14.72 -3.51
N ALA A 101 -43.33 14.59 -2.30
CA ALA A 101 -44.56 15.27 -1.88
C ALA A 101 -44.46 16.81 -1.79
N GLY A 102 -43.29 17.35 -1.47
CA GLY A 102 -43.03 18.80 -1.48
C GLY A 102 -43.01 19.37 -2.90
N ARG A 103 -42.36 18.66 -3.83
CA ARG A 103 -42.25 19.05 -5.24
C ARG A 103 -43.64 19.10 -5.92
N LEU A 104 -44.46 18.07 -5.70
CA LEU A 104 -45.84 18.01 -6.21
C LEU A 104 -46.79 19.07 -5.61
N ARG A 105 -46.51 19.58 -4.41
CA ARG A 105 -47.30 20.68 -3.80
C ARG A 105 -46.92 22.03 -4.39
N ASP A 106 -45.63 22.26 -4.62
CA ASP A 106 -45.13 23.50 -5.23
C ASP A 106 -45.59 23.62 -6.69
N GLU A 107 -45.56 22.52 -7.46
CA GLU A 107 -46.07 22.46 -8.83
C GLU A 107 -47.59 22.70 -8.89
N ARG A 108 -48.36 22.12 -7.97
CA ARG A 108 -49.81 22.38 -7.88
C ARG A 108 -50.12 23.81 -7.50
N LYS A 109 -49.35 24.42 -6.60
CA LYS A 109 -49.48 25.86 -6.26
C LYS A 109 -49.11 26.74 -7.45
N ALA A 110 -48.06 26.41 -8.20
CA ALA A 110 -47.68 27.12 -9.41
C ALA A 110 -48.78 27.04 -10.48
N GLY A 111 -49.30 25.84 -10.76
CA GLY A 111 -50.39 25.64 -11.72
C GLY A 111 -51.72 26.28 -11.29
N LYS A 112 -51.96 26.44 -9.99
CA LYS A 112 -53.11 27.24 -9.50
C LYS A 112 -52.89 28.74 -9.76
N ARG A 113 -51.70 29.29 -9.43
CA ARG A 113 -51.36 30.69 -9.71
C ARG A 113 -51.45 31.04 -11.20
N VAL A 114 -50.99 30.15 -12.08
CA VAL A 114 -51.08 30.35 -13.53
C VAL A 114 -52.55 30.40 -13.98
N ARG A 115 -53.40 29.53 -13.45
CA ARG A 115 -54.85 29.56 -13.73
C ARG A 115 -55.53 30.81 -13.18
N ASP A 116 -55.21 31.19 -11.94
CA ASP A 116 -55.77 32.39 -11.31
C ASP A 116 -55.35 33.65 -12.09
N LEU A 117 -54.11 33.71 -12.58
CA LEU A 117 -53.62 34.81 -13.42
C LEU A 117 -54.27 34.83 -14.82
N ALA A 118 -54.47 33.66 -15.43
CA ALA A 118 -55.18 33.56 -16.71
C ALA A 118 -56.65 34.02 -16.59
N MET A 119 -57.33 33.65 -15.49
CA MET A 119 -58.69 34.11 -15.21
C MET A 119 -58.75 35.62 -14.97
N PHE A 120 -57.75 36.19 -14.29
CA PHE A 120 -57.66 37.63 -14.07
C PHE A 120 -57.46 38.42 -15.37
N ASN A 121 -56.57 37.95 -16.26
CA ASN A 121 -56.35 38.58 -17.56
C ASN A 121 -57.59 38.49 -18.46
N CYS A 122 -58.26 37.32 -18.50
CA CYS A 122 -59.48 37.15 -19.29
C CYS A 122 -60.62 38.07 -18.82
N ALA A 123 -60.70 38.38 -17.51
CA ALA A 123 -61.66 39.34 -16.96
C ALA A 123 -61.31 40.81 -17.27
N LEU A 124 -60.03 41.13 -17.53
CA LEU A 124 -59.60 42.46 -17.97
C LEU A 124 -59.91 42.68 -19.46
N ASP A 125 -59.78 41.66 -20.30
CA ASP A 125 -60.07 41.73 -21.74
C ASP A 125 -61.58 41.83 -22.07
N ALA A 126 -62.46 41.60 -21.08
CA ALA A 126 -63.91 41.64 -21.21
C ALA A 126 -64.56 42.99 -20.83
N LYS A 127 -63.76 44.04 -20.59
CA LYS A 127 -64.20 45.43 -20.34
C LYS A 127 -63.83 46.34 -21.51
#